data_AF-A0A7C6L0P1-F1
#
_entry.id   AF-A0A7C6L0P1-F1
#
_cell.length_a   1.000
_cell.length_b   1.000
_cell.length_c   1.000
_cell.angle_alpha   90.00
_cell.angle_beta   90.00
_cell.angle_gamma   90.00
#
_symmetry.space_group_name_H-M   'P 1'
#
loop_
_entity.id
_entity.type
_entity.pdbx_description
1 polymer ?
#
loop_
_entity_poly.entity_id
_entity_poly.type
_entity_poly.pdbx_seq_one_letter_code
_entity_poly.pdbx_strand_id
1 'polypeptide(L)'
;METTLKVVQGHEIWVLPEGGHAHEGHETRCRIFYGHAMHPDGVADLARLSAWAMAPGGERLSLKVEPGDDKFHVAAFTPPNDGFWPVTVENDVGTIAITRDGFYRRGTRRDYPDAREVGYYHQYAKTYVQVGHFCATCAGVVHPLEIIRLGHDLELVMAPGIYRVGDEVILEVLYRGRPVPGTEVKATWSLREEEDWGLSATTDDAGRVKFVLGHPGHWLFYTRRADETLGREGEYDRRVYSATLSIYGVR
;
A
#
# COMPACT_ATOMS: atom_id res chain seq x y z
N MET A 1 20.67 -1.47 4.28
CA MET A 1 20.28 -0.28 5.06
C MET A 1 20.12 0.98 4.19
N GLU A 2 20.98 1.20 3.19
CA GLU A 2 20.95 2.41 2.33
C GLU A 2 19.70 2.51 1.44
N THR A 3 19.15 1.38 0.97
CA THR A 3 17.95 1.33 0.12
C THR A 3 16.68 1.88 0.78
N THR A 4 16.53 1.72 2.10
CA THR A 4 15.34 2.22 2.84
C THR A 4 15.23 3.74 2.88
N LEU A 5 16.31 4.47 2.59
CA LEU A 5 16.30 5.94 2.52
C LEU A 5 15.72 6.45 1.20
N LYS A 6 15.63 5.59 0.17
CA LYS A 6 15.03 5.94 -1.12
C LYS A 6 13.53 6.24 -1.04
N VAL A 7 12.89 6.04 0.12
CA VAL A 7 11.54 6.56 0.40
C VAL A 7 11.45 8.07 0.17
N VAL A 8 12.53 8.81 0.45
CA VAL A 8 12.61 10.26 0.19
C VAL A 8 12.41 10.54 -1.30
N GLN A 9 12.98 9.68 -2.15
CA GLN A 9 12.92 9.73 -3.62
C GLN A 9 11.66 9.06 -4.20
N GLY A 10 10.77 8.54 -3.36
CA GLY A 10 9.52 7.95 -3.82
C GLY A 10 9.52 6.44 -3.93
N HIS A 11 10.39 5.73 -3.20
CA HIS A 11 10.16 4.29 -2.98
C HIS A 11 8.96 4.05 -2.07
N GLU A 12 8.26 2.95 -2.35
CA GLU A 12 7.06 2.52 -1.65
C GLU A 12 7.09 1.04 -1.29
N ILE A 13 6.34 0.70 -0.24
CA ILE A 13 5.93 -0.70 -0.02
C ILE A 13 4.67 -1.00 -0.83
N TRP A 14 4.56 -2.23 -1.31
CA TRP A 14 3.29 -2.80 -1.78
C TRP A 14 3.17 -4.26 -1.36
N VAL A 15 1.95 -4.77 -1.29
CA VAL A 15 1.67 -6.11 -0.81
C VAL A 15 0.86 -6.88 -1.87
N LEU A 16 1.28 -8.07 -2.27
CA LEU A 16 0.55 -8.91 -3.23
C LEU A 16 0.30 -10.30 -2.65
N PRO A 17 -0.89 -10.91 -2.83
CA PRO A 17 -1.10 -12.32 -2.55
C PRO A 17 -0.15 -13.21 -3.37
N GLU A 18 0.22 -14.39 -2.85
CA GLU A 18 1.00 -15.36 -3.65
C GLU A 18 0.15 -16.13 -4.68
N GLY A 19 -1.16 -16.19 -4.48
CA GLY A 19 -2.11 -16.90 -5.34
C GLY A 19 -3.36 -16.07 -5.66
N GLY A 20 -4.09 -16.50 -6.69
CA GLY A 20 -5.32 -15.81 -7.14
C GLY A 20 -6.52 -15.95 -6.20
N HIS A 21 -6.52 -16.98 -5.36
CA HIS A 21 -7.46 -17.12 -4.24
C HIS A 21 -6.83 -18.02 -3.16
N ALA A 22 -7.42 -17.97 -1.98
CA ALA A 22 -7.10 -18.75 -0.81
C ALA A 22 -8.29 -19.61 -0.39
N HIS A 23 -8.08 -20.47 0.61
CA HIS A 23 -9.11 -21.34 1.16
C HIS A 23 -9.24 -21.12 2.67
N GLU A 24 -10.47 -21.18 3.16
CA GLU A 24 -10.76 -21.22 4.59
C GLU A 24 -9.92 -22.31 5.29
N GLY A 25 -9.38 -21.97 6.45
CA GLY A 25 -8.60 -22.88 7.29
C GLY A 25 -7.18 -23.20 6.78
N HIS A 26 -6.77 -22.67 5.63
CA HIS A 26 -5.43 -22.88 5.07
C HIS A 26 -4.55 -21.63 5.17
N GLU A 27 -3.26 -21.82 5.42
CA GLU A 27 -2.31 -20.69 5.44
C GLU A 27 -2.32 -19.96 4.09
N THR A 28 -2.49 -18.66 4.17
CA THR A 28 -2.47 -17.73 3.05
C THR A 28 -1.31 -16.78 3.22
N ARG A 29 -0.59 -16.53 2.12
CA ARG A 29 0.62 -15.71 2.11
C ARG A 29 0.49 -14.52 1.18
N CYS A 30 1.05 -13.40 1.62
CA CYS A 30 1.24 -12.20 0.82
C CYS A 30 2.71 -11.79 0.86
N ARG A 31 3.26 -11.39 -0.29
CA ARG A 31 4.60 -10.82 -0.41
C ARG A 31 4.55 -9.32 -0.22
N ILE A 32 5.49 -8.81 0.56
CA ILE A 32 5.67 -7.39 0.86
C ILE A 32 6.94 -6.96 0.17
N PHE A 33 6.79 -6.12 -0.84
CA PHE A 33 7.89 -5.58 -1.61
C PHE A 33 8.23 -4.17 -1.15
N TYR A 34 9.43 -3.73 -1.49
CA TYR A 34 9.87 -2.35 -1.36
C TYR A 34 10.65 -1.96 -2.61
N GLY A 35 10.38 -0.80 -3.17
CA GLY A 35 10.92 -0.43 -4.48
C GLY A 35 10.20 0.75 -5.09
N HIS A 36 10.18 0.84 -6.41
CA HIS A 36 9.52 1.92 -7.13
C HIS A 36 8.69 1.39 -8.30
N ALA A 37 7.43 1.82 -8.42
CA ALA A 37 6.52 1.50 -9.51
C ALA A 37 6.45 -0.01 -9.81
N MET A 38 6.32 -0.83 -8.76
CA MET A 38 6.28 -2.30 -8.83
C MET A 38 7.61 -2.99 -9.22
N HIS A 39 8.73 -2.26 -9.23
CA HIS A 39 10.09 -2.81 -9.39
C HIS A 39 10.79 -2.89 -8.04
N PRO A 40 11.01 -4.10 -7.47
CA PRO A 40 11.67 -4.25 -6.18
C PRO A 40 13.10 -3.71 -6.19
N ASP A 41 13.46 -2.93 -5.17
CA ASP A 41 14.79 -2.36 -4.97
C ASP A 41 15.19 -2.55 -3.49
N GLY A 42 15.61 -3.78 -3.20
CA GLY A 42 15.88 -4.27 -1.86
C GLY A 42 14.61 -4.57 -1.05
N VAL A 43 14.73 -4.56 0.27
CA VAL A 43 13.63 -4.85 1.20
C VAL A 43 13.49 -3.74 2.25
N ALA A 44 12.26 -3.52 2.70
CA ALA A 44 11.98 -2.65 3.84
C ALA A 44 12.63 -3.20 5.12
N ASP A 45 12.86 -2.34 6.10
CA ASP A 45 13.36 -2.76 7.41
C ASP A 45 12.28 -3.57 8.14
N LEU A 46 12.51 -4.87 8.33
CA LEU A 46 11.54 -5.79 8.91
C LEU A 46 11.07 -5.33 10.31
N ALA A 47 11.96 -4.71 11.09
CA ALA A 47 11.63 -4.22 12.43
C ALA A 47 10.66 -3.02 12.44
N ARG A 48 10.43 -2.41 11.27
CA ARG A 48 9.52 -1.28 11.05
C ARG A 48 8.22 -1.66 10.38
N LEU A 49 8.08 -2.94 10.03
CA LEU A 49 6.87 -3.46 9.41
C LEU A 49 5.88 -3.96 10.47
N SER A 50 4.62 -3.64 10.26
CA SER A 50 3.52 -4.35 10.91
C SER A 50 2.48 -4.71 9.86
N ALA A 51 1.85 -5.87 10.01
CA ALA A 51 0.85 -6.35 9.07
C ALA A 51 -0.39 -6.85 9.81
N TRP A 52 -1.55 -6.66 9.21
CA TRP A 52 -2.80 -7.19 9.71
C TRP A 52 -3.81 -7.36 8.57
N ALA A 53 -4.82 -8.19 8.80
CA ALA A 53 -5.93 -8.40 7.88
C ALA A 53 -7.25 -8.11 8.61
N MET A 54 -8.28 -7.70 7.87
CA MET A 54 -9.63 -7.58 8.42
C MET A 54 -10.51 -8.72 7.93
N ALA A 55 -11.17 -9.41 8.87
CA ALA A 55 -12.19 -10.38 8.55
C ALA A 55 -13.41 -9.70 7.90
N PRO A 56 -14.10 -10.38 6.98
CA PRO A 56 -15.48 -10.04 6.61
C PRO A 56 -16.34 -10.01 7.89
N GLY A 57 -16.75 -8.82 8.33
CA GLY A 57 -17.39 -8.61 9.64
C GLY A 57 -16.61 -7.71 10.61
N GLY A 58 -15.37 -7.34 10.27
CA GLY A 58 -14.64 -6.23 10.91
C GLY A 58 -13.62 -6.62 11.98
N GLU A 59 -13.48 -7.91 12.32
CA GLU A 59 -12.45 -8.35 13.25
C GLU A 59 -11.04 -8.21 12.65
N ARG A 60 -10.09 -7.65 13.40
CA ARG A 60 -8.69 -7.50 12.97
C ARG A 60 -7.87 -8.72 13.40
N LEU A 61 -7.20 -9.33 12.43
CA LEU A 61 -6.21 -10.38 12.64
C LEU A 61 -4.80 -9.81 12.44
N SER A 62 -3.93 -9.90 13.45
CA SER A 62 -2.51 -9.53 13.29
C SER A 62 -1.78 -10.60 12.50
N LEU A 63 -0.92 -10.18 11.56
CA LEU A 63 -0.16 -11.07 10.69
C LEU A 63 1.29 -11.12 11.16
N LYS A 64 1.88 -12.31 11.17
CA LYS A 64 3.33 -12.45 11.34
C LYS A 64 4.01 -12.02 10.04
N VAL A 65 5.04 -11.18 10.15
CA VAL A 65 5.90 -10.81 9.03
C VAL A 65 7.26 -11.48 9.20
N GLU A 66 7.70 -12.20 8.18
CA GLU A 66 8.97 -12.92 8.17
C GLU A 66 9.80 -12.54 6.93
N PRO A 67 11.14 -12.67 6.98
CA PRO A 67 11.97 -12.56 5.79
C PRO A 67 11.52 -13.53 4.70
N GLY A 68 11.43 -13.04 3.46
CA GLY A 68 11.28 -13.87 2.27
C GLY A 68 12.65 -14.09 1.61
N ASP A 69 12.90 -13.38 0.52
CA ASP A 69 14.18 -13.34 -0.19
C ASP A 69 14.80 -11.93 -0.16
N ASP A 70 15.70 -11.64 -1.10
CA ASP A 70 16.35 -10.34 -1.25
C ASP A 70 15.45 -9.24 -1.86
N LYS A 71 14.21 -9.58 -2.23
CA LYS A 71 13.23 -8.70 -2.87
C LYS A 71 11.95 -8.51 -2.06
N PHE A 72 11.59 -9.43 -1.16
CA PHE A 72 10.38 -9.31 -0.37
C PHE A 72 10.45 -9.94 1.03
N HIS A 73 9.57 -9.43 1.91
CA HIS A 73 9.14 -10.12 3.13
C HIS A 73 7.82 -10.85 2.89
N VAL A 74 7.42 -11.74 3.79
CA VAL A 74 6.17 -12.49 3.72
C VAL A 74 5.30 -12.18 4.93
N ALA A 75 4.03 -11.83 4.69
CA ALA A 75 2.99 -11.84 5.71
C ALA A 75 2.08 -13.05 5.51
N ALA A 76 1.80 -13.78 6.60
CA ALA A 76 0.96 -14.98 6.56
C ALA A 76 -0.18 -14.93 7.58
N PHE A 77 -1.32 -15.52 7.20
CA PHE A 77 -2.47 -15.71 8.07
C PHE A 77 -3.32 -16.89 7.61
N THR A 78 -4.18 -17.40 8.50
CA THR A 78 -5.14 -18.46 8.19
C THR A 78 -6.55 -17.90 8.33
N PRO A 79 -7.26 -17.61 7.22
CA PRO A 79 -8.62 -17.08 7.29
C PRO A 79 -9.59 -18.17 7.80
N PRO A 80 -10.38 -17.89 8.85
CA PRO A 80 -11.37 -18.83 9.38
C PRO A 80 -12.70 -18.83 8.62
N ASN A 81 -12.87 -17.94 7.63
CA ASN A 81 -14.07 -17.86 6.82
C ASN A 81 -13.80 -17.32 5.41
N ASP A 82 -14.65 -17.71 4.48
CA ASP A 82 -14.72 -17.16 3.12
C ASP A 82 -15.02 -15.66 3.12
N GLY A 83 -14.58 -14.98 2.05
CA GLY A 83 -14.79 -13.54 1.86
C GLY A 83 -13.60 -12.83 1.21
N PHE A 84 -13.74 -11.51 1.03
CA PHE A 84 -12.62 -10.66 0.67
C PHE A 84 -11.98 -10.09 1.92
N TRP A 85 -10.71 -10.43 2.12
CA TRP A 85 -9.91 -9.99 3.25
C TRP A 85 -8.98 -8.86 2.81
N PRO A 86 -9.21 -7.60 3.19
CA PRO A 86 -8.18 -6.59 3.06
C PRO A 86 -6.99 -6.99 3.93
N VAL A 87 -5.84 -7.12 3.31
CA VAL A 87 -4.54 -7.30 3.97
C VAL A 87 -3.82 -5.98 3.84
N THR A 88 -3.29 -5.49 4.97
CA THR A 88 -2.52 -4.26 5.00
C THR A 88 -1.17 -4.45 5.68
N VAL A 89 -0.22 -3.65 5.23
CA VAL A 89 1.12 -3.53 5.80
C VAL A 89 1.42 -2.06 6.03
N GLU A 90 1.92 -1.75 7.21
CA GLU A 90 2.44 -0.45 7.57
C GLU A 90 3.96 -0.51 7.66
N ASN A 91 4.63 0.54 7.19
CA ASN A 91 6.06 0.73 7.35
C ASN A 91 6.32 2.06 8.06
N ASP A 92 6.66 1.99 9.34
CA ASP A 92 7.07 3.15 10.13
C ASP A 92 8.54 3.46 9.86
N VAL A 93 8.83 4.10 8.73
CA VAL A 93 10.20 4.35 8.27
C VAL A 93 10.97 5.24 9.25
N GLY A 94 10.26 6.18 9.90
CA GLY A 94 10.79 7.12 10.87
C GLY A 94 11.39 8.37 10.25
N THR A 95 12.27 9.04 10.99
CA THR A 95 12.85 10.34 10.60
C THR A 95 14.03 10.19 9.66
N ILE A 96 14.01 10.99 8.58
CA ILE A 96 15.10 11.10 7.62
C ILE A 96 15.40 12.57 7.37
N ALA A 97 16.66 12.95 7.59
CA ALA A 97 17.23 14.24 7.29
C ALA A 97 17.80 14.27 5.87
N ILE A 98 17.48 15.34 5.14
CA ILE A 98 18.14 15.75 3.91
C ILE A 98 19.21 16.76 4.31
N THR A 99 20.47 16.31 4.38
CA THR A 99 21.59 17.13 4.86
C THR A 99 21.91 18.26 3.88
N ARG A 100 22.67 19.27 4.33
CA ARG A 100 22.99 20.46 3.53
C ARG A 100 23.72 20.15 2.22
N ASP A 101 24.52 19.10 2.22
CA ASP A 101 25.24 18.54 1.07
C ASP A 101 24.38 17.62 0.19
N GLY A 102 23.12 17.36 0.57
CA GLY A 102 22.13 16.65 -0.25
C GLY A 102 22.03 15.15 0.01
N PHE A 103 22.77 14.61 0.99
CA PHE A 103 22.63 13.20 1.37
C PHE A 103 21.40 12.95 2.25
N TYR A 104 20.95 11.70 2.26
CA TYR A 104 19.90 11.23 3.16
C TYR A 104 20.52 10.53 4.36
N ARG A 105 20.07 10.89 5.56
CA ARG A 105 20.54 10.30 6.82
C ARG A 105 19.36 10.01 7.74
N ARG A 106 19.37 8.88 8.44
CA ARG A 106 18.42 8.64 9.53
C ARG A 106 18.74 9.60 10.67
N GLY A 107 17.70 10.22 11.24
CA GLY A 107 17.83 11.08 12.40
C GLY A 107 16.89 12.26 12.37
N THR A 108 16.91 13.00 13.47
CA THR A 108 16.03 14.12 13.77
C THR A 108 16.65 15.46 13.41
N ARG A 109 15.84 16.53 13.51
CA ARG A 109 16.28 17.92 13.44
C ARG A 109 17.34 18.27 14.51
N ARG A 110 17.34 17.62 15.69
CA ARG A 110 18.41 17.78 16.70
C ARG A 110 19.72 17.12 16.27
N ASP A 111 19.63 15.96 15.63
CA ASP A 111 20.82 15.24 15.14
C ASP A 111 21.48 16.00 13.97
N TYR A 112 20.66 16.66 13.14
CA TYR A 112 21.09 17.43 11.97
C TYR A 112 20.49 18.84 11.98
N PRO A 113 21.01 19.76 12.83
CA PRO A 113 20.44 21.10 12.99
C PRO A 113 20.53 21.94 11.71
N ASP A 114 21.50 21.67 10.84
CA ASP A 114 21.73 22.37 9.57
C ASP A 114 21.16 21.63 8.35
N ALA A 115 20.42 20.53 8.53
CA ALA A 115 19.75 19.83 7.44
C ALA A 115 18.80 20.78 6.68
N ARG A 116 18.69 20.60 5.36
CA ARG A 116 17.73 21.36 4.54
C ARG A 116 16.30 21.07 4.99
N GLU A 117 16.05 19.80 5.32
CA GLU A 117 14.75 19.31 5.74
C GLU A 117 14.91 18.04 6.57
N VAL A 118 14.00 17.79 7.49
CA VAL A 118 13.82 16.51 8.18
C VAL A 118 12.36 16.09 8.09
N GLY A 119 12.08 14.97 7.44
CA GLY A 119 10.74 14.41 7.31
C GLY A 119 10.58 13.15 8.14
N TYR A 120 9.39 12.94 8.72
CA TYR A 120 8.97 11.66 9.25
C TYR A 120 8.19 10.89 8.18
N TYR A 121 8.63 9.70 7.82
CA TYR A 121 8.05 8.92 6.73
C TYR A 121 7.26 7.72 7.26
N HIS A 122 6.01 7.57 6.80
CA HIS A 122 5.15 6.43 7.11
C HIS A 122 4.47 5.93 5.83
N GLN A 123 4.42 4.63 5.63
CA GLN A 123 3.84 4.04 4.42
C GLN A 123 2.75 3.03 4.77
N TYR A 124 1.72 2.99 3.93
CA TYR A 124 0.63 2.03 3.98
C TYR A 124 0.56 1.28 2.67
N ALA A 125 0.40 -0.03 2.72
CA ALA A 125 0.14 -0.87 1.55
C ALA A 125 -1.09 -1.73 1.80
N LYS A 126 -1.99 -1.82 0.82
CA LYS A 126 -3.21 -2.61 0.92
C LYS A 126 -3.41 -3.49 -0.31
N THR A 127 -3.91 -4.70 -0.10
CA THR A 127 -4.47 -5.56 -1.15
C THR A 127 -5.71 -6.26 -0.62
N TYR A 128 -6.51 -6.84 -1.52
CA TYR A 128 -7.55 -7.78 -1.14
C TYR A 128 -7.14 -9.21 -1.46
N VAL A 129 -7.36 -10.12 -0.52
CA VAL A 129 -7.22 -11.57 -0.71
C VAL A 129 -8.62 -12.15 -0.84
N GLN A 130 -8.89 -12.83 -1.94
CA GLN A 130 -10.09 -13.63 -2.10
C GLN A 130 -9.92 -14.96 -1.34
N VAL A 131 -10.78 -15.23 -0.37
CA VAL A 131 -10.87 -16.53 0.33
C VAL A 131 -12.16 -17.22 -0.09
N GLY A 132 -12.05 -18.44 -0.61
CA GLY A 132 -13.16 -19.22 -1.10
C GLY A 132 -13.43 -19.07 -2.61
N HIS A 133 -14.39 -19.86 -3.09
CA HIS A 133 -14.80 -19.88 -4.49
C HIS A 133 -16.07 -19.07 -4.71
N PHE A 134 -15.93 -17.85 -5.25
CA PHE A 134 -17.08 -17.05 -5.69
C PHE A 134 -17.54 -17.53 -7.07
N CYS A 135 -18.45 -18.49 -7.09
CA CYS A 135 -19.10 -18.99 -8.30
C CYS A 135 -20.49 -18.36 -8.40
N ALA A 136 -20.72 -17.49 -9.39
CA ALA A 136 -22.00 -16.80 -9.59
C ALA A 136 -23.20 -17.76 -9.83
N THR A 137 -22.93 -19.01 -10.23
CA THR A 137 -23.93 -20.06 -10.47
C THR A 137 -24.06 -21.07 -9.34
N CYS A 138 -23.20 -20.98 -8.31
CA CYS A 138 -23.21 -21.90 -7.19
C CYS A 138 -23.88 -21.17 -6.02
N ALA A 139 -24.85 -21.80 -5.35
CA ALA A 139 -25.63 -21.21 -4.26
C ALA A 139 -24.84 -20.94 -2.95
N GLY A 140 -23.54 -20.67 -3.05
CA GLY A 140 -22.65 -20.29 -1.96
C GLY A 140 -22.62 -18.78 -1.76
N VAL A 141 -22.41 -18.35 -0.51
CA VAL A 141 -22.56 -16.98 -0.05
C VAL A 141 -21.66 -16.02 -0.84
N VAL A 142 -22.25 -15.27 -1.78
CA VAL A 142 -21.68 -14.02 -2.26
C VAL A 142 -21.93 -13.02 -1.13
N HIS A 143 -21.02 -12.94 -0.16
CA HIS A 143 -21.03 -11.81 0.76
C HIS A 143 -20.97 -10.54 -0.12
N PRO A 144 -21.83 -9.54 0.12
CA PRO A 144 -21.72 -8.29 -0.61
C PRO A 144 -20.29 -7.78 -0.46
N LEU A 145 -19.73 -7.28 -1.57
CA LEU A 145 -18.39 -6.70 -1.61
C LEU A 145 -18.40 -5.43 -0.75
N GLU A 146 -18.19 -5.60 0.56
CA GLU A 146 -18.15 -4.48 1.48
C GLU A 146 -16.87 -3.68 1.27
N ILE A 147 -17.03 -2.39 1.05
CA ILE A 147 -15.91 -1.46 0.99
C ILE A 147 -15.42 -1.26 2.43
N ILE A 148 -14.32 -1.92 2.77
CA ILE A 148 -13.69 -1.80 4.07
C ILE A 148 -12.68 -0.63 4.05
N ARG A 149 -12.86 0.29 5.00
CA ARG A 149 -11.92 1.37 5.33
C ARG A 149 -11.10 0.95 6.55
N LEU A 150 -9.78 0.99 6.43
CA LEU A 150 -8.85 0.51 7.45
C LEU A 150 -8.46 1.58 8.47
N GLY A 151 -8.79 2.84 8.19
CA GLY A 151 -8.55 3.94 9.13
C GLY A 151 -7.10 4.40 9.16
N HIS A 152 -6.33 4.16 8.11
CA HIS A 152 -4.98 4.70 7.97
C HIS A 152 -5.00 6.23 7.84
N ASP A 153 -3.90 6.88 8.20
CA ASP A 153 -3.75 8.33 8.01
C ASP A 153 -3.90 8.73 6.54
N LEU A 154 -3.35 7.94 5.60
CA LEU A 154 -3.56 8.09 4.16
C LEU A 154 -4.01 6.74 3.61
N GLU A 155 -5.15 6.71 2.92
CA GLU A 155 -5.76 5.47 2.46
C GLU A 155 -6.29 5.60 1.04
N LEU A 156 -5.95 4.64 0.18
CA LEU A 156 -6.64 4.39 -1.08
C LEU A 156 -7.74 3.36 -0.81
N VAL A 157 -8.97 3.65 -1.19
CA VAL A 157 -10.14 2.79 -0.95
C VAL A 157 -10.80 2.45 -2.27
N MET A 158 -11.13 1.18 -2.48
CA MET A 158 -11.92 0.74 -3.63
C MET A 158 -12.76 -0.48 -3.26
N ALA A 159 -13.72 -0.84 -4.10
CA ALA A 159 -14.45 -2.09 -3.94
C ALA A 159 -13.50 -3.30 -4.08
N PRO A 160 -13.58 -4.31 -3.20
CA PRO A 160 -12.93 -5.58 -3.48
C PRO A 160 -13.59 -6.23 -4.71
N GLY A 161 -12.87 -7.09 -5.42
CA GLY A 161 -13.43 -7.79 -6.56
C GLY A 161 -12.41 -8.55 -7.40
N ILE A 162 -12.92 -9.31 -8.36
CA ILE A 162 -12.13 -9.95 -9.41
C ILE A 162 -12.24 -9.08 -10.65
N TYR A 163 -11.14 -8.42 -10.99
CA TYR A 163 -11.07 -7.45 -12.07
C TYR A 163 -10.50 -8.05 -13.36
N ARG A 164 -11.02 -7.59 -14.50
CA ARG A 164 -10.64 -8.00 -15.84
C ARG A 164 -10.06 -6.85 -16.64
N VAL A 165 -9.35 -7.18 -17.72
CA VAL A 165 -8.90 -6.18 -18.68
C VAL A 165 -10.11 -5.43 -19.24
N GLY A 166 -10.04 -4.10 -19.20
CA GLY A 166 -11.10 -3.19 -19.64
C GLY A 166 -12.08 -2.78 -18.52
N ASP A 167 -12.02 -3.39 -17.34
CA ASP A 167 -12.84 -2.95 -16.20
C ASP A 167 -12.45 -1.53 -15.77
N GLU A 168 -13.44 -0.75 -15.36
CA GLU A 168 -13.23 0.54 -14.71
C GLU A 168 -13.17 0.35 -13.20
N VAL A 169 -12.17 0.96 -12.56
CA VAL A 169 -12.04 1.02 -11.11
C VAL A 169 -12.13 2.45 -10.63
N ILE A 170 -12.83 2.64 -9.51
CA ILE A 170 -12.93 3.94 -8.82
C ILE A 170 -12.20 3.80 -7.49
N LEU A 171 -11.20 4.65 -7.29
CA LEU A 171 -10.51 4.78 -6.01
C LEU A 171 -10.96 6.06 -5.31
N GLU A 172 -11.21 5.98 -4.01
CA GLU A 172 -11.37 7.11 -3.11
C GLU A 172 -10.07 7.31 -2.32
N VAL A 173 -9.52 8.53 -2.34
CA VAL A 173 -8.36 8.91 -1.53
C VAL A 173 -8.86 9.55 -0.24
N LEU A 174 -8.52 8.94 0.88
CA LEU A 174 -8.83 9.46 2.21
C LEU A 174 -7.55 9.94 2.91
N TYR A 175 -7.63 11.09 3.56
CA TYR A 175 -6.64 11.55 4.53
C TYR A 175 -7.34 11.75 5.87
N ARG A 176 -6.92 10.99 6.89
CA ARG A 176 -7.53 10.96 8.23
C ARG A 176 -9.04 10.74 8.16
N GLY A 177 -9.43 9.77 7.33
CA GLY A 177 -10.84 9.40 7.10
C GLY A 177 -11.67 10.39 6.28
N ARG A 178 -11.07 11.46 5.73
CA ARG A 178 -11.78 12.46 4.91
C ARG A 178 -11.35 12.41 3.45
N PRO A 179 -12.26 12.52 2.48
CA PRO A 179 -11.92 12.58 1.07
C PRO A 179 -10.95 13.72 0.74
N VAL A 180 -10.01 13.45 -0.17
CA VAL A 180 -8.99 14.43 -0.57
C VAL A 180 -9.14 14.80 -2.04
N PRO A 181 -9.69 15.98 -2.37
CA PRO A 181 -9.77 16.46 -3.74
C PRO A 181 -8.41 16.95 -4.25
N GLY A 182 -8.22 16.96 -5.58
CA GLY A 182 -7.04 17.54 -6.21
C GLY A 182 -5.72 16.78 -5.96
N THR A 183 -5.78 15.55 -5.45
CA THR A 183 -4.59 14.72 -5.18
C THR A 183 -4.27 13.84 -6.37
N GLU A 184 -2.98 13.77 -6.71
CA GLU A 184 -2.47 12.87 -7.73
C GLU A 184 -2.49 11.41 -7.23
N VAL A 185 -3.04 10.53 -8.06
CA VAL A 185 -2.93 9.08 -7.93
C VAL A 185 -2.23 8.56 -9.16
N LYS A 186 -1.20 7.76 -8.96
CA LYS A 186 -0.42 7.12 -10.02
C LYS A 186 -0.77 5.64 -10.10
N ALA A 187 -0.64 5.06 -11.28
CA ALA A 187 -0.87 3.63 -11.48
C ALA A 187 0.16 3.01 -12.42
N THR A 188 0.44 1.72 -12.21
CA THR A 188 1.28 0.88 -13.07
C THR A 188 0.81 -0.58 -13.01
N TRP A 189 1.35 -1.44 -13.86
CA TRP A 189 1.05 -2.87 -13.90
C TRP A 189 2.30 -3.74 -14.07
N SER A 190 2.24 -4.97 -13.58
CA SER A 190 3.41 -5.87 -13.41
C SER A 190 4.09 -6.31 -14.70
N LEU A 191 3.40 -6.21 -15.84
CA LEU A 191 3.93 -6.61 -17.16
C LEU A 191 4.48 -5.42 -17.95
N ARG A 192 4.57 -4.24 -17.33
CA ARG A 192 5.16 -3.06 -17.94
C ARG A 192 6.69 -3.13 -17.86
N GLU A 193 7.36 -2.86 -18.98
CA GLU A 193 8.82 -2.88 -19.04
C GLU A 193 9.46 -1.63 -18.42
N GLU A 194 8.82 -0.45 -18.52
CA GLU A 194 9.43 0.76 -17.98
C GLU A 194 9.32 0.84 -16.45
N GLU A 195 10.39 1.37 -15.82
CA GLU A 195 10.60 1.42 -14.37
C GLU A 195 10.04 2.69 -13.69
N ASP A 196 8.89 3.19 -14.16
CA ASP A 196 8.22 4.38 -13.60
C ASP A 196 6.69 4.19 -13.59
N TRP A 197 5.91 5.19 -13.19
CA TRP A 197 4.46 5.15 -13.24
C TRP A 197 3.96 5.20 -14.69
N GLY A 198 3.02 4.31 -15.04
CA GLY A 198 2.46 4.25 -16.40
C GLY A 198 1.31 5.23 -16.61
N LEU A 199 0.53 5.51 -15.57
CA LEU A 199 -0.62 6.40 -15.61
C LEU A 199 -0.61 7.34 -14.40
N SER A 200 -1.25 8.50 -14.57
CA SER A 200 -1.55 9.44 -13.49
C SER A 200 -2.92 10.09 -13.72
N ALA A 201 -3.66 10.32 -12.65
CA ALA A 201 -4.91 11.05 -12.65
C ALA A 201 -5.11 11.77 -11.31
N THR A 202 -5.95 12.80 -11.30
CA THR A 202 -6.22 13.62 -10.12
C THR A 202 -7.63 13.34 -9.58
N THR A 203 -7.78 13.34 -8.26
CA THR A 203 -9.09 13.17 -7.62
C THR A 203 -10.04 14.34 -7.85
N ASP A 204 -11.33 14.01 -8.01
CA ASP A 204 -12.44 14.97 -8.09
C ASP A 204 -12.76 15.63 -6.73
N ASP A 205 -13.77 16.49 -6.68
CA ASP A 205 -14.22 17.19 -5.45
C ASP A 205 -14.68 16.22 -4.34
N ALA A 206 -15.05 14.99 -4.70
CA ALA A 206 -15.41 13.93 -3.77
C ALA A 206 -14.21 13.04 -3.39
N GLY A 207 -12.99 13.42 -3.76
CA GLY A 207 -11.77 12.67 -3.49
C GLY A 207 -11.65 11.36 -4.28
N ARG A 208 -12.36 11.23 -5.41
CA ARG A 208 -12.39 10.01 -6.22
C ARG A 208 -11.65 10.16 -7.53
N VAL A 209 -11.04 9.08 -7.99
CA VAL A 209 -10.34 8.98 -9.28
C VAL A 209 -10.70 7.68 -9.98
N LYS A 210 -10.77 7.72 -11.31
CA LYS A 210 -11.12 6.56 -12.13
C LYS A 210 -9.92 6.11 -12.97
N PHE A 211 -9.70 4.81 -13.04
CA PHE A 211 -8.77 4.18 -13.98
C PHE A 211 -9.46 3.08 -14.78
N VAL A 212 -9.03 2.89 -16.02
CA VAL A 212 -9.38 1.71 -16.84
C VAL A 212 -8.23 0.73 -16.76
N LEU A 213 -8.51 -0.52 -16.40
CA LEU A 213 -7.52 -1.58 -16.31
C LEU A 213 -7.17 -2.12 -17.71
N GLY A 214 -6.46 -1.32 -18.51
CA GLY A 214 -6.20 -1.61 -19.93
C GLY A 214 -5.21 -2.75 -20.23
N HIS A 215 -4.59 -3.33 -19.20
CA HIS A 215 -3.50 -4.31 -19.33
C HIS A 215 -3.64 -5.46 -18.34
N PRO A 216 -3.24 -6.68 -18.72
CA PRO A 216 -3.20 -7.82 -17.80
C PRO A 216 -2.05 -7.70 -16.81
N GLY A 217 -2.15 -8.45 -15.71
CA GLY A 217 -1.14 -8.51 -14.65
C GLY A 217 -1.62 -7.97 -13.31
N HIS A 218 -0.70 -7.77 -12.38
CA HIS A 218 -1.01 -7.09 -11.12
C HIS A 218 -1.00 -5.58 -11.36
N TRP A 219 -1.92 -4.87 -10.73
CA TRP A 219 -1.95 -3.40 -10.77
C TRP A 219 -1.50 -2.84 -9.42
N LEU A 220 -0.84 -1.69 -9.45
CA LEU A 220 -0.45 -0.91 -8.27
C LEU A 220 -0.91 0.53 -8.45
N PHE A 221 -1.62 1.03 -7.46
CA PHE A 221 -1.99 2.43 -7.31
C PHE A 221 -1.18 3.05 -6.18
N TYR A 222 -0.79 4.31 -6.35
CA TYR A 222 0.06 5.02 -5.41
C TYR A 222 -0.38 6.47 -5.25
N THR A 223 -0.34 6.96 -4.02
CA THR A 223 -0.41 8.38 -3.73
C THR A 223 0.48 8.74 -2.55
N ARG A 224 0.89 10.00 -2.47
CA ARG A 224 1.78 10.52 -1.43
C ARG A 224 1.30 11.90 -0.99
N ARG A 225 1.38 12.15 0.31
CA ARG A 225 1.01 13.42 0.92
C ARG A 225 2.01 13.83 2.00
N ALA A 226 2.44 15.08 1.96
CA ALA A 226 3.15 15.71 3.07
C ALA A 226 2.17 16.60 3.86
N ASP A 227 2.31 16.61 5.18
CA ASP A 227 1.60 17.53 6.07
C ASP A 227 2.62 18.25 6.97
N GLU A 228 2.83 19.53 6.65
CA GLU A 228 3.74 20.45 7.35
C GLU A 228 3.19 20.89 8.71
N THR A 229 1.87 20.79 8.92
CA THR A 229 1.25 21.14 10.21
C THR A 229 1.55 20.13 11.31
N LEU A 230 2.10 18.97 10.94
CA LEU A 230 2.45 17.89 11.86
C LEU A 230 3.92 17.84 12.21
N GLY A 231 4.69 18.88 11.88
CA GLY A 231 6.05 19.03 12.37
C GLY A 231 6.13 18.97 13.90
N ARG A 232 7.23 18.44 14.42
CA ARG A 232 7.53 18.39 15.84
C ARG A 232 8.88 19.04 16.10
N GLU A 233 8.87 20.10 16.91
CA GLU A 233 10.06 20.91 17.19
C GLU A 233 11.24 20.06 17.66
N GLY A 234 12.38 20.24 17.00
CA GLY A 234 13.61 19.48 17.26
C GLY A 234 13.59 18.03 16.79
N GLU A 235 12.48 17.54 16.24
CA GLU A 235 12.38 16.16 15.73
C GLU A 235 12.29 16.12 14.20
N TYR A 236 11.27 16.72 13.60
CA TYR A 236 11.06 16.73 12.15
C TYR A 236 10.15 17.90 11.75
N ASP A 237 10.29 18.37 10.53
CA ASP A 237 9.57 19.55 10.03
C ASP A 237 8.17 19.20 9.51
N ARG A 238 7.97 17.96 9.05
CA ARG A 238 6.70 17.49 8.49
C ARG A 238 6.55 15.98 8.59
N ARG A 239 5.32 15.50 8.43
CA ARG A 239 5.03 14.09 8.19
C ARG A 239 4.77 13.84 6.71
N VAL A 240 5.28 12.74 6.20
CA VAL A 240 5.11 12.29 4.82
C VAL A 240 4.49 10.90 4.84
N TYR A 241 3.32 10.79 4.25
CA TYR A 241 2.56 9.56 4.11
C TYR A 241 2.58 9.11 2.67
N SER A 242 2.74 7.81 2.43
CA SER A 242 2.45 7.19 1.13
C SER A 242 1.48 6.04 1.31
N ALA A 243 0.55 5.88 0.37
CA ALA A 243 -0.39 4.77 0.37
C ALA A 243 -0.33 4.05 -0.97
N THR A 244 -0.27 2.73 -0.93
CA THR A 244 -0.44 1.87 -2.09
C THR A 244 -1.67 0.99 -1.95
N LEU A 245 -2.29 0.69 -3.10
CA LEU A 245 -3.30 -0.34 -3.22
C LEU A 245 -2.97 -1.19 -4.44
N SER A 246 -2.95 -2.51 -4.29
CA SER A 246 -2.73 -3.41 -5.43
C SER A 246 -3.94 -4.27 -5.74
N ILE A 247 -4.07 -4.61 -7.03
CA ILE A 247 -5.01 -5.61 -7.53
C ILE A 247 -4.19 -6.78 -8.06
N TYR A 248 -4.52 -7.98 -7.61
CA TYR A 248 -3.84 -9.18 -8.09
C TYR A 248 -4.51 -9.73 -9.35
N GLY A 249 -3.75 -9.89 -10.44
CA GLY A 249 -4.09 -10.82 -11.51
C GLY A 249 -5.26 -10.40 -12.39
N VAL A 250 -5.26 -9.15 -12.87
CA VAL A 250 -6.16 -8.69 -13.93
C VAL A 250 -5.91 -9.52 -15.19
N ARG A 251 -6.96 -10.07 -15.78
CA ARG A 251 -6.92 -10.99 -16.93
C ARG A 251 -7.95 -10.62 -17.99
#